data_AF-A0AAN6LA95-F1
#
_entry.id   AF-A0AAN6LA95-F1
#
_cell.length_a   1.000
_cell.length_b   1.000
_cell.length_c   1.000
_cell.angle_alpha   90.00
_cell.angle_beta   90.00
_cell.angle_gamma   90.00
#
_symmetry.space_group_name_H-M   'P 1'
#
loop_
_entity.id
_entity.type
_entity.pdbx_description
1 polymer ?
#
loop_
_entity_poly.entity_id
_entity_poly.type
_entity_poly.pdbx_seq_one_letter_code
_entity_poly.pdbx_strand_id
1 'polypeptide(L)' 'MPTSVQNVIGPDICGYIKPEKLERLLRKLFGYKITVRHVGERYEFDAPRYLTDEEIDRVTEAARVH' A
#
# COMPACT_ATOMS: atom_id res chain seq x y z
N MET A 1 10.42 -20.32 -3.06
CA MET A 1 9.81 -19.63 -1.91
C MET A 1 9.39 -18.25 -2.40
N PRO A 2 8.16 -17.76 -2.15
CA PRO A 2 7.84 -16.39 -2.47
C PRO A 2 8.68 -15.50 -1.54
N THR A 3 9.74 -14.90 -2.07
CA THR A 3 10.51 -13.86 -1.40
C THR A 3 9.65 -12.61 -1.38
N SER A 4 8.94 -12.37 -0.28
CA SER A 4 8.25 -11.10 -0.07
C SER A 4 9.25 -10.03 0.38
N VAL A 5 9.07 -8.81 -0.13
CA VAL A 5 9.80 -7.61 0.30
C VAL A 5 8.88 -6.73 1.13
N GLN A 6 9.45 -6.13 2.18
CA GLN A 6 8.75 -5.18 3.03
C GLN A 6 8.68 -3.83 2.32
N ASN A 7 7.46 -3.39 2.04
CA ASN A 7 7.17 -2.07 1.53
C ASN A 7 6.83 -1.14 2.70
N VAL A 8 7.29 0.10 2.62
CA VAL A 8 7.00 1.15 3.60
C VAL A 8 6.50 2.37 2.86
N ILE A 9 5.29 2.80 3.21
CA ILE A 9 4.69 4.04 2.72
C ILE A 9 4.80 5.08 3.83
N GLY A 10 5.43 6.21 3.49
CA GLY A 10 5.68 7.31 4.40
C GLY A 10 4.42 8.10 4.82
N PRO A 11 4.57 9.00 5.79
CA PRO A 11 3.47 9.82 6.34
C PRO A 11 2.76 10.68 5.31
N ASP A 12 3.51 11.18 4.33
CA ASP A 12 3.00 12.02 3.23
C ASP A 12 1.90 11.36 2.41
N ILE A 13 1.81 10.03 2.42
CA ILE A 13 0.79 9.26 1.73
C ILE A 13 -0.15 8.60 2.72
N CYS A 14 0.41 8.08 3.83
CA CYS A 14 -0.33 7.40 4.90
C CYS A 14 -1.48 8.25 5.44
N GLY A 15 -1.30 9.57 5.55
CA GLY A 15 -2.36 10.49 6.01
C GLY A 15 -3.55 10.64 5.05
N TYR A 16 -3.37 10.33 3.76
CA TYR A 16 -4.40 10.52 2.73
C TYR A 16 -5.16 9.25 2.37
N ILE A 17 -4.66 8.07 2.76
CA ILE A 17 -5.28 6.79 2.41
C ILE A 17 -5.61 5.96 3.65
N LYS A 18 -6.84 5.44 3.72
CA LYS A 18 -7.20 4.47 4.76
C LYS A 18 -6.52 3.11 4.49
N PRO A 19 -6.08 2.38 5.51
CA PRO A 19 -5.40 1.09 5.32
C PRO A 19 -6.28 0.09 4.55
N GLU A 20 -7.59 0.06 4.81
CA GLU A 20 -8.53 -0.82 4.11
C GLU A 20 -8.61 -0.55 2.59
N LYS A 21 -8.47 0.72 2.17
CA LYS A 21 -8.41 1.07 0.74
C LYS A 21 -7.11 0.56 0.13
N LEU A 22 -5.99 0.76 0.83
CA LEU A 22 -4.67 0.27 0.40
C LEU A 22 -4.67 -1.25 0.26
N GLU A 23 -5.21 -2.00 1.24
CA GLU A 23 -5.33 -3.46 1.17
C GLU A 23 -6.17 -3.94 -0.03
N ARG A 24 -7.28 -3.26 -0.34
CA ARG A 24 -8.11 -3.59 -1.51
C ARG A 24 -7.36 -3.34 -2.82
N LEU A 25 -6.56 -2.28 -2.90
CA LEU A 25 -5.75 -1.96 -4.07
C LEU A 25 -4.60 -2.96 -4.24
N LEU A 26 -3.88 -3.26 -3.16
CA LEU A 26 -2.84 -4.29 -3.13
C LEU A 26 -3.40 -5.66 -3.55
N ARG A 27 -4.62 -6.00 -3.10
CA ARG A 27 -5.30 -7.22 -3.56
C ARG A 27 -5.61 -7.23 -5.05
N LYS A 28 -5.97 -6.09 -5.64
CA LYS A 28 -6.18 -5.98 -7.10
C LYS A 28 -4.86 -6.08 -7.86
N LEU A 29 -3.79 -5.50 -7.33
CA LEU A 29 -2.45 -5.47 -7.93
C LEU A 29 -1.79 -6.86 -7.93
N PHE A 30 -1.82 -7.55 -6.80
CA PHE A 30 -1.11 -8.81 -6.61
C PHE A 30 -2.00 -10.05 -6.71
N GLY A 31 -3.33 -9.87 -6.73
CA GLY A 31 -4.29 -10.97 -6.86
C GLY A 31 -4.60 -11.71 -5.56
N TYR A 32 -4.00 -11.33 -4.43
CA TYR A 32 -4.23 -11.95 -3.13
C TYR A 32 -4.28 -10.93 -1.99
N LYS A 33 -4.82 -11.31 -0.83
CA LYS A 33 -4.95 -10.40 0.32
C LYS A 33 -3.57 -10.06 0.88
N ILE A 34 -3.23 -8.78 0.88
CA ILE A 34 -2.06 -8.22 1.58
C ILE A 34 -2.58 -7.38 2.75
N THR A 35 -2.07 -7.64 3.94
CA THR A 35 -2.45 -6.91 5.16
C THR A 35 -1.51 -5.73 5.36
N VAL A 36 -2.07 -4.56 5.64
CA VAL A 36 -1.31 -3.35 5.93
C VAL A 36 -1.22 -3.12 7.43
N ARG A 37 -0.01 -2.91 7.94
CA ARG A 37 0.23 -2.52 9.32
C ARG A 37 0.44 -1.02 9.39
N HIS A 38 -0.32 -0.35 10.26
CA HIS A 38 -0.10 1.05 10.60
C HIS A 38 0.89 1.13 11.76
N VAL A 39 2.09 1.66 11.49
CA VAL A 39 3.17 1.79 12.47
C VAL A 39 3.54 3.27 12.58
N GLY A 40 3.04 3.91 13.64
CA GLY A 40 3.19 5.36 13.82
C GLY A 40 2.43 6.12 12.74
N GLU A 41 3.16 6.84 11.88
CA GLU A 41 2.61 7.60 10.75
C GLU A 41 2.94 6.92 9.40
N ARG A 42 3.24 5.61 9.40
CA ARG A 42 3.65 4.87 8.21
C ARG A 42 2.81 3.62 8.02
N TYR A 43 2.66 3.21 6.77
CA TYR A 43 2.10 1.89 6.44
C TYR A 43 3.20 0.93 6.03
N GLU A 44 3.19 -0.25 6.64
CA GLU A 44 4.13 -1.33 6.35
C GLU A 44 3.38 -2.57 5.89
N PHE A 45 3.84 -3.21 4.82
CA PHE A 45 3.25 -4.44 4.30
C PHE A 45 4.23 -5.26 3.48
N ASP A 46 3.98 -6.56 3.42
CA ASP A 46 4.81 -7.52 2.70
C ASP A 46 4.17 -7.87 1.35
N ALA A 47 4.91 -7.68 0.26
CA ALA A 47 4.46 -7.92 -1.11
C ALA A 47 5.54 -8.66 -1.93
N PRO A 48 5.23 -9.25 -3.11
CA PRO A 48 6.22 -9.98 -3.92
C PRO A 48 7.32 -9.10 -4.49
N ARG A 49 7.08 -7.79 -4.57
CA ARG A 49 8.01 -6.77 -5.05
C ARG A 49 7.67 -5.41 -4.42
N TYR A 50 8.56 -4.45 -4.63
CA TYR A 50 8.28 -3.05 -4.27
C TYR A 50 7.18 -2.50 -5.17
N LEU A 51 6.32 -1.64 -4.61
CA LEU A 51 5.45 -0.77 -5.40
C LEU A 51 6.31 0.25 -6.16
N THR A 52 5.93 0.54 -7.39
CA THR A 52 6.51 1.67 -8.13
C THR A 52 5.86 2.98 -7.70
N ASP A 53 6.53 4.11 -7.94
CA ASP A 53 5.98 5.43 -7.66
C ASP A 53 4.63 5.65 -8.38
N GLU A 54 4.48 5.16 -9.62
CA GLU A 54 3.20 5.21 -10.35
C GLU A 54 2.08 4.40 -9.67
N GLU A 55 2.41 3.24 -9.09
CA GLU A 55 1.43 2.43 -8.35
C GLU A 55 1.02 3.12 -7.06
N ILE A 56 1.98 3.76 -6.37
CA ILE A 56 1.75 4.57 -5.18
C ILE A 56 0.89 5.79 -5.52
N ASP A 57 1.16 6.46 -6.65
CA ASP A 57 0.42 7.64 -7.09
C ASP A 57 -1.02 7.28 -7.48
N ARG A 58 -1.22 6.17 -8.21
CA ARG A 58 -2.58 5.66 -8.47
C ARG A 58 -3.35 5.35 -7.19
N VAL A 59 -2.64 4.87 -6.17
CA VAL A 59 -3.20 4.55 -4.86
C VAL A 59 -3.57 5.82 -4.09
N THR A 60 -2.75 6.88 -4.14
CA THR A 60 -3.03 8.18 -3.52
C THR A 60 -4.12 8.95 -4.26
N GLU A 61 -4.11 8.99 -5.59
CA GLU A 61 -5.12 9.64 -6.42
C GLU A 61 -6.50 9.03 -6.16
N ALA A 62 -6.61 7.70 -6.18
CA ALA A 62 -7.85 7.00 -5.86
C ALA A 62 -8.35 7.26 -4.41
N ALA A 63 -7.45 7.68 -3.51
CA ALA A 63 -7.79 8.08 -2.16
C ALA A 63 -8.25 9.54 -2.07
N ARG A 64 -7.70 10.46 -2.89
CA ARG A 64 -7.99 11.91 -2.90
C ARG A 64 -9.39 12.29 -3.43
N VAL A 65 -10.02 11.48 -4.29
CA VAL A 65 -11.30 11.84 -4.95
C VAL A 65 -12.56 11.56 -4.09
N HIS A 66 -12.51 11.64 -2.76
CA HIS A 66 -13.73 11.49 -1.94
C HIS A 66 -13.76 12.32 -0.67
#